data_AF-A0A936IUD6-F1
#
_entry.id   AF-A0A936IUD6-F1
#
_cell.length_a   1.000
_cell.length_b   1.000
_cell.length_c   1.000
_cell.angle_alpha   90.00
_cell.angle_beta   90.00
_cell.angle_gamma   90.00
#
_symmetry.space_group_name_H-M   'P 1'
#
loop_
_entity.id
_entity.type
_entity.pdbx_description
1 polymer ?
#
loop_
_entity_poly.entity_id
_entity_poly.type
_entity_poly.pdbx_seq_one_letter_code
_entity_poly.pdbx_strand_id
1 'polypeptide(L)'
;MRLRPVLPALLLGLMAVPPATPQPAEEFLDIYTEHPRLFLRAQRLRLLQRERERESMRWTQFQRLIAGNAPLPEPGFALALYYQVAQDEEAARRAIAFALSAKADLRQQALVFDWCQPALRPEERQALAGRLAEGLRAPRKPGAAAQRDRLLAAVALAGDAPEAAREIEYAVREWWRAGIVPKLRAGEHPLARTDSFALLELLHAVRDNTQVELREGFRQFFVDLPIFHLLSYYPPSYPAAENEYHIPWAPGIREPDLDAAALSRVAELAMVAYDTNAPETQVLQGWLMNDRFLLRGPFGAPYEFLWANPYQPGLSYFHVPLVFYSAHFGRLFARSSWDEDATWLGFAGGELQVFMDGSPEILPSGSKADVPEALVMPGTPGKRLVVEVGDEQTLFFVGVPPNQPFDIEIDDQELYEKRSDPGGVLVVDAPRGRTAGILVRAR
;
A
#
# COMPACT_ATOMS: atom_id res chain seq x y z
N MET A 1 -38.96 62.13 38.88
CA MET A 1 -38.75 63.03 37.72
C MET A 1 -37.25 63.15 37.47
N ARG A 2 -36.68 62.23 36.68
CA ARG A 2 -35.29 62.28 36.20
C ARG A 2 -35.23 61.61 34.82
N LEU A 3 -34.63 62.32 33.87
CA LEU A 3 -34.54 62.02 32.45
C LEU A 3 -33.71 60.77 32.17
N ARG A 4 -34.15 59.95 31.20
CA ARG A 4 -33.34 58.92 30.53
C ARG A 4 -32.63 59.55 29.31
N PRO A 5 -31.33 59.34 29.10
CA PRO A 5 -30.70 59.62 27.82
C PRO A 5 -30.82 58.41 26.89
N VAL A 6 -31.12 58.70 25.62
CA VAL A 6 -31.10 57.77 24.49
C VAL A 6 -29.68 57.74 23.94
N LEU A 7 -29.05 56.56 23.91
CA LEU A 7 -27.80 56.31 23.17
C LEU A 7 -28.14 55.73 21.79
N PRO A 8 -27.55 56.24 20.69
CA PRO A 8 -27.71 55.65 19.36
C PRO A 8 -26.77 54.46 19.20
N ALA A 9 -27.30 53.35 18.70
CA ALA A 9 -26.54 52.17 18.31
C ALA A 9 -25.79 52.46 16.99
N LEU A 10 -24.46 52.46 17.03
CA LEU A 10 -23.61 52.43 15.85
C LEU A 10 -23.44 50.97 15.41
N LEU A 11 -24.09 50.60 14.32
CA LEU A 11 -23.88 49.35 13.60
C LEU A 11 -22.57 49.46 12.79
N LEU A 12 -21.49 48.86 13.29
CA LEU A 12 -20.27 48.60 12.52
C LEU A 12 -20.54 47.42 11.59
N GLY A 13 -20.66 47.71 10.29
CA GLY A 13 -20.72 46.70 9.24
C GLY A 13 -19.37 45.99 9.10
N LEU A 14 -19.27 44.78 9.62
CA LEU A 14 -18.20 43.83 9.28
C LEU A 14 -18.41 43.38 7.84
N MET A 15 -17.67 43.98 6.91
CA MET A 15 -17.47 43.44 5.57
C MET A 15 -16.73 42.10 5.73
N ALA A 16 -17.44 41.00 5.50
CA ALA A 16 -16.86 39.67 5.42
C ALA A 16 -15.89 39.63 4.23
N VAL A 17 -14.58 39.63 4.51
CA VAL A 17 -13.57 39.28 3.51
C VAL A 17 -13.75 37.79 3.23
N PRO A 18 -14.07 37.37 1.99
CA PRO A 18 -14.15 35.95 1.67
C PRO A 18 -12.77 35.32 1.93
N PRO A 19 -12.70 34.11 2.51
CA PRO A 19 -11.43 33.43 2.69
C PRO A 19 -10.77 33.27 1.32
N ALA A 20 -9.58 33.85 1.17
CA ALA A 20 -8.75 33.59 0.01
C ALA A 20 -8.50 32.09 -0.06
N THR A 21 -9.04 31.45 -1.09
CA THR A 21 -8.64 30.09 -1.45
C THR A 21 -7.15 30.17 -1.76
N PRO A 22 -6.28 29.40 -1.08
CA PRO A 22 -4.87 29.37 -1.45
C PRO A 22 -4.79 28.96 -2.91
N GLN A 23 -4.23 29.83 -3.76
CA GLN A 23 -3.83 29.44 -5.10
C GLN A 23 -2.87 28.25 -4.94
N PRO A 24 -3.05 27.15 -5.69
CA PRO A 24 -2.05 26.09 -5.68
C PRO A 24 -0.72 26.72 -6.09
N ALA A 25 0.30 26.58 -5.24
CA ALA A 25 1.65 26.95 -5.62
C ALA A 25 1.97 26.27 -6.96
N GLU A 26 2.62 26.99 -7.89
CA GLU A 26 3.08 26.37 -9.13
C GLU A 26 3.95 25.16 -8.80
N GLU A 27 3.50 23.97 -9.19
CA GLU A 27 4.21 22.73 -8.91
C GLU A 27 5.23 22.48 -9.98
N PHE A 28 6.50 22.49 -9.57
CA PHE A 28 7.61 22.16 -10.44
C PHE A 28 7.69 20.64 -10.63
N LEU A 29 7.29 20.19 -11.81
CA LEU A 29 7.34 18.78 -12.24
C LEU A 29 8.57 18.45 -13.09
N ASP A 30 9.41 19.44 -13.36
CA ASP A 30 10.65 19.25 -14.11
C ASP A 30 11.65 18.42 -13.31
N ILE A 31 12.32 17.50 -14.01
CA ILE A 31 13.32 16.61 -13.44
C ILE A 31 14.70 17.11 -13.87
N TYR A 32 15.46 17.60 -12.89
CA TYR A 32 16.80 18.15 -13.08
C TYR A 32 17.92 17.21 -12.61
N THR A 33 17.58 16.00 -12.17
CA THR A 33 18.53 15.01 -11.65
C THR A 33 19.26 14.27 -12.77
N GLU A 34 20.54 13.95 -12.55
CA GLU A 34 21.27 13.02 -13.41
C GLU A 34 20.91 11.57 -13.09
N HIS A 35 21.21 10.67 -14.02
CA HIS A 35 21.04 9.23 -13.82
C HIS A 35 22.02 8.67 -12.76
N PRO A 36 21.62 7.67 -11.96
CA PRO A 36 20.30 7.04 -11.91
C PRO A 36 19.25 7.88 -11.15
N ARG A 37 18.07 8.01 -11.73
CA ARG A 37 16.91 8.76 -11.22
C ARG A 37 15.89 7.88 -10.52
N LEU A 38 15.83 6.61 -10.88
CA LEU A 38 14.85 5.64 -10.38
C LEU A 38 15.42 4.87 -9.20
N PHE A 39 14.89 5.12 -8.00
CA PHE A 39 15.10 4.36 -6.76
C PHE A 39 16.53 4.35 -6.18
N LEU A 40 17.56 4.43 -7.01
CA LEU A 40 18.98 4.39 -6.67
C LEU A 40 19.60 5.78 -6.51
N ARG A 41 18.87 6.71 -5.87
CA ARG A 41 19.46 7.98 -5.43
C ARG A 41 20.78 7.73 -4.71
N ALA A 42 21.69 8.70 -4.77
CA ALA A 42 23.06 8.56 -4.26
C ALA A 42 23.16 8.03 -2.82
N GLN A 43 22.19 8.30 -1.95
CA GLN A 43 22.15 7.72 -0.60
C GLN A 43 21.85 6.22 -0.61
N ARG A 44 20.83 5.75 -1.33
CA ARG A 44 20.48 4.32 -1.40
C ARG A 44 21.60 3.54 -2.08
N LEU A 45 22.12 4.04 -3.21
CA LEU A 45 23.22 3.37 -3.91
C LEU A 45 24.45 3.17 -3.00
N ARG A 46 24.84 4.20 -2.24
CA ARG A 46 25.93 4.10 -1.26
C ARG A 46 25.64 3.08 -0.15
N LEU A 47 24.39 2.97 0.30
CA LEU A 47 24.00 1.96 1.29
C LEU A 47 24.18 0.54 0.70
N LEU A 48 23.70 0.31 -0.52
CA LEU A 48 23.82 -0.99 -1.19
C LEU A 48 25.28 -1.36 -1.49
N GLN A 49 26.11 -0.40 -1.88
CA GLN A 49 27.54 -0.60 -2.08
C GLN A 49 28.26 -1.00 -0.78
N ARG A 50 27.86 -0.41 0.36
CA ARG A 50 28.36 -0.82 1.68
C ARG A 50 27.90 -2.22 2.08
N GLU A 51 26.67 -2.61 1.74
CA GLU A 51 26.19 -3.98 1.96
C GLU A 51 27.05 -4.99 1.19
N ARG A 52 27.47 -4.66 -0.04
CA ARG A 52 28.45 -5.45 -0.79
C ARG A 52 29.79 -5.51 -0.09
N GLU A 53 30.36 -4.37 0.30
CA GLU A 53 31.67 -4.31 0.98
C GLU A 53 31.70 -5.10 2.29
N ARG A 54 30.56 -5.19 2.98
CA ARG A 54 30.39 -5.94 4.23
C ARG A 54 30.04 -7.41 4.02
N GLU A 55 29.86 -7.85 2.78
CA GLU A 55 29.35 -9.18 2.44
C GLU A 55 28.08 -9.53 3.22
N SER A 56 27.12 -8.61 3.24
CA SER A 56 25.88 -8.84 3.96
C SER A 56 25.15 -10.07 3.41
N MET A 57 24.36 -10.74 4.25
CA MET A 57 23.62 -11.95 3.85
C MET A 57 22.79 -11.73 2.58
N ARG A 58 22.10 -10.57 2.48
CA ARG A 58 21.27 -10.19 1.32
C ARG A 58 22.12 -10.02 0.07
N TRP A 59 23.27 -9.35 0.19
CA TRP A 59 24.22 -9.22 -0.92
C TRP A 59 24.75 -10.58 -1.37
N THR A 60 25.26 -11.41 -0.46
CA THR A 60 25.83 -12.71 -0.79
C THR A 60 24.80 -13.64 -1.45
N GLN A 61 23.55 -13.62 -1.01
CA GLN A 61 22.47 -14.37 -1.66
C GLN A 61 22.23 -13.88 -3.08
N PHE A 62 22.05 -12.57 -3.26
CA PHE A 62 21.83 -11.99 -4.57
C PHE A 62 23.01 -12.25 -5.52
N GLN A 63 24.24 -12.06 -5.06
CA GLN A 63 25.46 -12.34 -5.81
C GLN A 63 25.55 -13.81 -6.25
N ARG A 64 25.20 -14.77 -5.38
CA ARG A 64 25.21 -16.19 -5.72
C ARG A 64 24.24 -16.53 -6.84
N LEU A 65 23.06 -15.91 -6.87
CA LEU A 65 22.09 -16.10 -7.95
C LEU A 65 22.65 -15.60 -9.28
N ILE A 66 23.29 -14.43 -9.29
CA ILE A 66 23.90 -13.85 -10.48
C ILE A 66 25.09 -14.70 -10.97
N ALA A 67 26.03 -15.02 -10.07
CA ALA A 67 27.20 -15.83 -10.38
C ALA A 67 26.84 -17.26 -10.81
N GLY A 68 25.78 -17.83 -10.23
CA GLY A 68 25.23 -19.13 -10.60
C GLY A 68 24.39 -19.12 -11.88
N ASN A 69 24.21 -17.97 -12.53
CA ASN A 69 23.33 -17.81 -13.69
C ASN A 69 21.91 -18.37 -13.47
N ALA A 70 21.35 -18.13 -12.29
CA ALA A 70 19.99 -18.55 -11.97
C ALA A 70 18.99 -17.95 -12.98
N PRO A 71 17.90 -18.66 -13.31
CA PRO A 71 16.84 -18.12 -14.16
C PRO A 71 16.05 -17.04 -13.39
N LEU A 72 16.40 -15.78 -13.64
CA LEU A 72 15.76 -14.62 -13.02
C LEU A 72 14.45 -14.28 -13.77
N PRO A 73 13.30 -14.15 -13.09
CA PRO A 73 12.05 -13.73 -13.73
C PRO A 73 12.11 -12.33 -14.35
N GLU A 74 12.83 -11.41 -13.69
CA GLU A 74 13.02 -10.03 -14.13
C GLU A 74 14.53 -9.72 -14.31
N PRO A 75 15.15 -10.29 -15.35
CA PRO A 75 16.60 -10.24 -15.52
C PRO A 75 17.10 -8.82 -15.81
N GLY A 76 16.32 -7.97 -16.48
CA GLY A 76 16.69 -6.58 -16.74
C GLY A 76 16.85 -5.79 -15.45
N PHE A 77 15.88 -5.90 -14.55
CA PHE A 77 15.92 -5.29 -13.22
C PHE A 77 17.09 -5.83 -12.39
N ALA A 78 17.19 -7.15 -12.24
CA ALA A 78 18.19 -7.78 -11.40
C ALA A 78 19.63 -7.50 -11.89
N LEU A 79 19.91 -7.68 -13.18
CA LEU A 79 21.26 -7.47 -13.70
C LEU A 79 21.69 -5.99 -13.66
N ALA A 80 20.77 -5.05 -13.91
CA ALA A 80 21.06 -3.63 -13.79
C ALA A 80 21.32 -3.21 -12.33
N LEU A 81 20.56 -3.75 -11.37
CA LEU A 81 20.81 -3.53 -9.94
C LEU A 81 22.20 -4.04 -9.54
N TYR A 82 22.53 -5.25 -9.99
CA TYR A 82 23.83 -5.85 -9.70
C TYR A 82 24.97 -5.02 -10.30
N TYR A 83 24.84 -4.55 -11.55
CA TYR A 83 25.81 -3.63 -12.17
C TYR A 83 26.04 -2.38 -11.33
N GLN A 84 24.97 -1.70 -10.89
CA GLN A 84 25.09 -0.46 -10.10
C GLN A 84 25.89 -0.67 -8.81
N VAL A 85 25.75 -1.83 -8.19
CA VAL A 85 26.39 -2.12 -6.89
C VAL A 85 27.77 -2.74 -7.04
N ALA A 86 27.95 -3.69 -7.97
CA ALA A 86 29.23 -4.38 -8.19
C ALA A 86 30.15 -3.70 -9.20
N GLN A 87 29.63 -2.80 -10.04
CA GLN A 87 30.30 -2.24 -11.22
C GLN A 87 30.74 -3.34 -12.22
N ASP A 88 29.89 -4.36 -12.36
CA ASP A 88 30.11 -5.51 -13.25
C ASP A 88 29.61 -5.21 -14.68
N GLU A 89 30.55 -4.98 -15.59
CA GLU A 89 30.26 -4.65 -17.00
C GLU A 89 29.57 -5.79 -17.76
N GLU A 90 29.82 -7.06 -17.40
CA GLU A 90 29.16 -8.19 -18.05
C GLU A 90 27.67 -8.22 -17.67
N ALA A 91 27.36 -7.98 -16.39
CA ALA A 91 25.99 -7.84 -15.93
C ALA A 91 25.28 -6.69 -16.66
N ALA A 92 25.95 -5.54 -16.84
CA ALA A 92 25.40 -4.42 -17.62
C ALA A 92 25.11 -4.81 -19.07
N ARG A 93 26.04 -5.49 -19.76
CA ARG A 93 25.82 -5.95 -21.14
C ARG A 93 24.61 -6.87 -21.25
N ARG A 94 24.47 -7.81 -20.31
CA ARG A 94 23.33 -8.75 -20.28
C ARG A 94 22.02 -8.03 -20.01
N ALA A 95 22.00 -7.05 -19.11
CA ALA A 95 20.83 -6.23 -18.83
C ALA A 95 20.39 -5.42 -20.08
N ILE A 96 21.34 -4.77 -20.75
CA ILE A 96 21.09 -3.99 -21.98
C ILE A 96 20.58 -4.89 -23.11
N ALA A 97 21.21 -6.05 -23.32
CA ALA A 97 20.77 -7.01 -24.33
C ALA A 97 19.35 -7.52 -24.06
N PHE A 98 19.00 -7.77 -22.80
CA PHE A 98 17.64 -8.14 -22.42
C PHE A 98 16.65 -7.00 -22.69
N ALA A 99 16.95 -5.78 -22.28
CA ALA A 99 16.08 -4.61 -22.48
C ALA A 99 15.83 -4.31 -23.97
N LEU A 100 16.80 -4.61 -24.84
CA LEU A 100 16.67 -4.53 -26.30
C LEU A 100 15.97 -5.76 -26.93
N SER A 101 15.63 -6.79 -26.16
CA SER A 101 14.84 -7.92 -26.67
C SER A 101 13.34 -7.60 -26.70
N ALA A 102 12.55 -8.47 -27.34
CA ALA A 102 11.08 -8.36 -27.34
C ALA A 102 10.43 -8.81 -26.02
N LYS A 103 11.22 -9.40 -25.10
CA LYS A 103 10.72 -9.94 -23.82
C LYS A 103 10.67 -8.91 -22.70
N ALA A 104 11.42 -7.81 -22.84
CA ALA A 104 11.49 -6.80 -21.80
C ALA A 104 10.23 -5.93 -21.80
N ASP A 105 9.56 -5.88 -20.66
CA ASP A 105 8.49 -4.92 -20.40
C ASP A 105 9.04 -3.49 -20.25
N LEU A 106 8.11 -2.52 -20.25
CA LEU A 106 8.43 -1.10 -20.20
C LEU A 106 9.12 -0.70 -18.89
N ARG A 107 8.78 -1.33 -17.77
CA ARG A 107 9.40 -1.07 -16.46
C ARG A 107 10.87 -1.49 -16.47
N GLN A 108 11.18 -2.72 -16.90
CA GLN A 108 12.55 -3.20 -16.97
C GLN A 108 13.38 -2.40 -17.99
N GLN A 109 12.79 -2.00 -19.12
CA GLN A 109 13.46 -1.10 -20.07
C GLN A 109 13.82 0.25 -19.42
N ALA A 110 12.90 0.83 -18.64
CA ALA A 110 13.15 2.11 -17.96
C ALA A 110 14.26 1.99 -16.92
N LEU A 111 14.25 0.93 -16.11
CA LEU A 111 15.29 0.67 -15.11
C LEU A 111 16.66 0.44 -15.76
N VAL A 112 16.73 -0.36 -16.83
CA VAL A 112 17.99 -0.59 -17.55
C VAL A 112 18.48 0.70 -18.21
N PHE A 113 17.60 1.48 -18.85
CA PHE A 113 17.98 2.75 -19.45
C PHE A 113 18.53 3.72 -18.40
N ASP A 114 17.87 3.84 -17.25
CA ASP A 114 18.28 4.74 -16.18
C ASP A 114 19.58 4.28 -15.49
N TRP A 115 19.69 2.99 -15.17
CA TRP A 115 20.80 2.46 -14.37
C TRP A 115 22.00 2.06 -15.21
N CYS A 116 21.89 1.81 -16.50
CA CYS A 116 23.04 1.41 -17.32
C CYS A 116 23.58 2.55 -18.20
N GLN A 117 23.24 3.81 -17.93
CA GLN A 117 23.70 4.97 -18.72
C GLN A 117 25.21 4.99 -19.03
N PRO A 118 26.13 4.71 -18.08
CA PRO A 118 27.56 4.71 -18.36
C PRO A 118 27.99 3.57 -19.29
N ALA A 119 27.25 2.46 -19.28
CA ALA A 119 27.50 1.30 -20.12
C ALA A 119 26.85 1.42 -21.52
N LEU A 120 25.78 2.17 -21.69
CA LEU A 120 25.07 2.25 -22.97
C LEU A 120 25.94 2.84 -24.09
N ARG A 121 26.07 2.10 -25.20
CA ARG A 121 26.61 2.64 -26.45
C ARG A 121 25.62 3.65 -27.06
N PRO A 122 26.06 4.63 -27.86
CA PRO A 122 25.15 5.63 -28.45
C PRO A 122 23.95 5.02 -29.19
N GLU A 123 24.18 3.97 -29.96
CA GLU A 123 23.12 3.25 -30.70
C GLU A 123 22.14 2.53 -29.75
N GLU A 124 22.64 1.91 -28.68
CA GLU A 124 21.81 1.23 -27.67
C GLU A 124 20.97 2.24 -26.89
N ARG A 125 21.56 3.38 -26.53
CA ARG A 125 20.88 4.50 -25.88
C ARG A 125 19.74 5.01 -26.76
N GLN A 126 20.02 5.27 -28.04
CA GLN A 126 19.00 5.73 -28.98
C GLN A 126 17.89 4.70 -29.17
N ALA A 127 18.24 3.42 -29.30
CA ALA A 127 17.26 2.34 -29.48
C ALA A 127 16.35 2.16 -28.26
N LEU A 128 16.91 2.14 -27.04
CA LEU A 128 16.12 2.07 -25.82
C LEU A 128 15.26 3.31 -25.62
N ALA A 129 15.82 4.51 -25.84
CA ALA A 129 15.05 5.75 -25.73
C ALA A 129 13.85 5.76 -26.70
N GLY A 130 14.05 5.30 -27.94
CA GLY A 130 12.97 5.15 -28.92
C GLY A 130 11.86 4.20 -28.47
N ARG A 131 12.21 3.06 -27.85
CA ARG A 131 11.24 2.10 -27.31
C ARG A 131 10.47 2.66 -26.12
N LEU A 132 11.15 3.34 -25.21
CA LEU A 132 10.50 4.02 -24.08
C LEU A 132 9.51 5.08 -24.59
N ALA A 133 9.91 5.91 -25.55
CA ALA A 133 9.05 6.92 -26.16
C ALA A 133 7.87 6.31 -26.94
N GLU A 134 8.05 5.16 -27.58
CA GLU A 134 6.95 4.38 -28.18
C GLU A 134 5.99 3.87 -27.11
N GLY A 135 6.50 3.31 -26.00
CA GLY A 135 5.71 2.89 -24.85
C GLY A 135 4.86 4.02 -24.25
N LEU A 136 5.40 5.24 -24.21
CA LEU A 136 4.67 6.44 -23.80
C LEU A 136 3.59 6.89 -24.80
N ARG A 137 3.74 6.59 -26.09
CA ARG A 137 2.73 6.91 -27.12
C ARG A 137 1.65 5.83 -27.23
N ALA A 138 1.92 4.61 -26.78
CA ALA A 138 0.96 3.52 -26.78
C ALA A 138 -0.29 3.88 -25.94
N PRO A 139 -1.48 3.33 -26.28
CA PRO A 139 -2.69 3.53 -25.50
C PRO A 139 -2.50 3.15 -24.04
N ARG A 140 -3.02 3.99 -23.14
CA ARG A 140 -2.96 3.75 -21.70
C ARG A 140 -3.78 2.52 -21.33
N LYS A 141 -3.18 1.62 -20.57
CA LYS A 141 -3.88 0.48 -19.94
C LYS A 141 -4.35 0.90 -18.54
N PRO A 142 -5.47 0.35 -18.04
CA PRO A 142 -5.92 0.61 -16.68
C PRO A 142 -4.98 -0.03 -15.64
N GLY A 143 -5.06 0.44 -14.40
CA GLY A 143 -4.37 -0.14 -13.24
C GLY A 143 -3.07 0.57 -12.84
N ALA A 144 -2.67 0.39 -11.58
CA ALA A 144 -1.50 1.05 -11.01
C ALA A 144 -0.19 0.56 -11.65
N ALA A 145 -0.08 -0.73 -11.94
CA ALA A 145 1.09 -1.31 -12.61
C ALA A 145 1.37 -0.66 -13.98
N ALA A 146 0.34 -0.51 -14.80
CA ALA A 146 0.47 0.13 -16.11
C ALA A 146 0.86 1.61 -16.01
N GLN A 147 0.28 2.34 -15.04
CA GLN A 147 0.64 3.74 -14.82
C GLN A 147 2.08 3.88 -14.31
N ARG A 148 2.49 3.02 -13.37
CA ARG A 148 3.86 2.96 -12.87
C ARG A 148 4.84 2.76 -14.03
N ASP A 149 4.64 1.74 -14.88
CA ASP A 149 5.58 1.45 -15.97
C ASP A 149 5.83 2.66 -16.87
N ARG A 150 4.75 3.37 -17.22
CA ARG A 150 4.80 4.58 -18.02
C ARG A 150 5.48 5.73 -17.29
N LEU A 151 5.18 5.93 -16.02
CA LEU A 151 5.86 6.97 -15.24
C LEU A 151 7.36 6.69 -15.13
N LEU A 152 7.78 5.44 -14.88
CA LEU A 152 9.20 5.09 -14.81
C LEU A 152 9.90 5.36 -16.15
N ALA A 153 9.27 5.00 -17.27
CA ALA A 153 9.77 5.34 -18.60
C ALA A 153 9.88 6.86 -18.81
N ALA A 154 8.89 7.63 -18.35
CA ALA A 154 8.90 9.08 -18.45
C ALA A 154 10.01 9.72 -17.60
N VAL A 155 10.20 9.28 -16.36
CA VAL A 155 11.30 9.76 -15.49
C VAL A 155 12.66 9.42 -16.10
N ALA A 156 12.82 8.21 -16.63
CA ALA A 156 14.02 7.78 -17.31
C ALA A 156 14.30 8.63 -18.57
N LEU A 157 13.27 9.07 -19.30
CA LEU A 157 13.39 9.92 -20.50
C LEU A 157 13.34 11.43 -20.23
N ALA A 158 13.27 11.87 -18.98
CA ALA A 158 13.06 13.28 -18.68
C ALA A 158 14.21 14.14 -19.25
N GLY A 159 13.85 15.20 -19.97
CA GLY A 159 14.78 16.05 -20.72
C GLY A 159 15.07 15.58 -22.16
N ASP A 160 14.86 14.30 -22.47
CA ASP A 160 15.18 13.73 -23.80
C ASP A 160 13.96 13.66 -24.73
N ALA A 161 12.75 13.62 -24.18
CA ALA A 161 11.51 13.49 -24.96
C ALA A 161 10.37 14.36 -24.38
N PRO A 162 9.65 15.15 -25.20
CA PRO A 162 8.52 15.96 -24.73
C PRO A 162 7.34 15.11 -24.21
N GLU A 163 7.24 13.84 -24.64
CA GLU A 163 6.29 12.86 -24.12
C GLU A 163 6.48 12.60 -22.62
N ALA A 164 7.72 12.67 -22.14
CA ALA A 164 8.05 12.40 -20.74
C ALA A 164 7.38 13.41 -19.80
N ALA A 165 7.54 14.70 -20.09
CA ALA A 165 6.93 15.76 -19.28
C ALA A 165 5.40 15.63 -19.22
N ARG A 166 4.76 15.35 -20.36
CA ARG A 166 3.30 15.15 -20.42
C ARG A 166 2.84 13.94 -19.60
N GLU A 167 3.60 12.84 -19.60
CA GLU A 167 3.23 11.66 -18.84
C GLU A 167 3.43 11.86 -17.32
N ILE A 168 4.49 12.56 -16.91
CA ILE A 168 4.70 12.92 -15.49
C ILE A 168 3.55 13.81 -15.01
N GLU A 169 3.18 14.82 -15.78
CA GLU A 169 2.04 15.68 -15.47
C GLU A 169 0.72 14.89 -15.40
N TYR A 170 0.46 14.02 -16.37
CA TYR A 170 -0.70 13.13 -16.38
C TYR A 170 -0.76 12.26 -15.12
N ALA A 171 0.34 11.61 -14.74
CA ALA A 171 0.40 10.72 -13.58
C ALA A 171 0.04 11.46 -12.28
N VAL A 172 0.55 12.68 -12.10
CA VAL A 172 0.34 13.49 -10.90
C VAL A 172 -1.04 14.15 -10.89
N ARG A 173 -1.39 14.89 -11.95
CA ARG A 173 -2.59 15.74 -11.96
C ARG A 173 -3.85 14.96 -12.31
N GLU A 174 -3.80 14.14 -13.35
CA GLU A 174 -4.99 13.47 -13.87
C GLU A 174 -5.21 12.11 -13.21
N TRP A 175 -4.23 11.21 -13.30
CA TRP A 175 -4.39 9.86 -12.78
C TRP A 175 -4.52 9.87 -11.26
N TRP A 176 -3.55 10.47 -10.54
CA TRP A 176 -3.57 10.45 -9.08
C TRP A 176 -4.63 11.41 -8.50
N ARG A 177 -4.52 12.71 -8.76
CA ARG A 177 -5.34 13.72 -8.07
C ARG A 177 -6.78 13.81 -8.54
N ALA A 178 -7.02 13.71 -9.85
CA ALA A 178 -8.38 13.75 -10.38
C ALA A 178 -9.03 12.35 -10.47
N GLY A 179 -8.23 11.29 -10.61
CA GLY A 179 -8.72 9.92 -10.76
C GLY A 179 -8.79 9.12 -9.45
N ILE A 180 -7.65 8.94 -8.78
CA ILE A 180 -7.54 8.04 -7.61
C ILE A 180 -7.99 8.71 -6.31
N VAL A 181 -7.49 9.91 -6.01
CA VAL A 181 -7.76 10.60 -4.73
C VAL A 181 -9.26 10.82 -4.47
N PRO A 182 -10.10 11.25 -5.43
CA PRO A 182 -11.51 11.45 -5.17
C PRO A 182 -12.23 10.14 -4.85
N LYS A 183 -11.86 9.05 -5.52
CA LYS A 183 -12.39 7.71 -5.24
C LYS A 183 -12.00 7.22 -3.85
N LEU A 184 -10.72 7.40 -3.47
CA LEU A 184 -10.28 7.12 -2.10
C LEU A 184 -11.08 7.93 -1.08
N ARG A 185 -11.29 9.23 -1.32
CA ARG A 185 -12.09 10.10 -0.43
C ARG A 185 -13.57 9.70 -0.37
N ALA A 186 -14.10 9.08 -1.42
CA ALA A 186 -15.46 8.52 -1.44
C ALA A 186 -15.57 7.16 -0.72
N GLY A 187 -14.46 6.63 -0.18
CA GLY A 187 -14.43 5.31 0.48
C GLY A 187 -14.36 4.15 -0.50
N GLU A 188 -14.11 4.41 -1.79
CA GLU A 188 -13.91 3.38 -2.80
C GLU A 188 -12.51 2.75 -2.70
N HIS A 189 -12.35 1.60 -3.38
CA HIS A 189 -11.10 0.84 -3.47
C HIS A 189 -10.53 0.87 -4.89
N PRO A 190 -10.05 2.02 -5.40
CA PRO A 190 -9.52 2.12 -6.75
C PRO A 190 -8.18 1.37 -6.94
N LEU A 191 -7.59 0.87 -5.85
CA LEU A 191 -6.31 0.17 -5.80
C LEU A 191 -6.49 -1.12 -5.01
N ALA A 192 -6.21 -2.26 -5.64
CA ALA A 192 -6.21 -3.55 -4.97
C ALA A 192 -5.01 -3.67 -4.02
N ARG A 193 -5.05 -4.64 -3.09
CA ARG A 193 -3.90 -4.95 -2.24
C ARG A 193 -2.66 -5.28 -3.08
N THR A 194 -2.83 -6.03 -4.16
CA THR A 194 -1.77 -6.42 -5.12
C THR A 194 -1.18 -5.24 -5.89
N ASP A 195 -1.87 -4.11 -5.99
CA ASP A 195 -1.35 -2.89 -6.62
C ASP A 195 -0.35 -2.14 -5.72
N SER A 196 -0.22 -2.51 -4.44
CA SER A 196 0.56 -1.76 -3.46
C SER A 196 2.00 -1.55 -3.90
N PHE A 197 2.68 -2.59 -4.42
CA PHE A 197 4.07 -2.42 -4.85
C PHE A 197 4.19 -1.45 -6.03
N ALA A 198 3.31 -1.56 -7.03
CA ALA A 198 3.30 -0.64 -8.16
C ALA A 198 3.03 0.80 -7.75
N LEU A 199 2.11 1.00 -6.80
CA LEU A 199 1.87 2.30 -6.19
C LEU A 199 3.13 2.83 -5.51
N LEU A 200 3.82 2.00 -4.72
CA LEU A 200 5.01 2.45 -3.99
C LEU A 200 6.16 2.81 -4.92
N GLU A 201 6.38 2.07 -5.99
CA GLU A 201 7.33 2.46 -7.05
C GLU A 201 6.96 3.80 -7.69
N LEU A 202 5.67 4.03 -7.97
CA LEU A 202 5.19 5.31 -8.50
C LEU A 202 5.46 6.47 -7.52
N LEU A 203 5.14 6.27 -6.24
CA LEU A 203 5.38 7.28 -5.19
C LEU A 203 6.87 7.60 -5.07
N HIS A 204 7.73 6.57 -4.99
CA HIS A 204 9.18 6.75 -4.97
C HIS A 204 9.66 7.49 -6.22
N ALA A 205 9.17 7.17 -7.41
CA ALA A 205 9.59 7.85 -8.63
C ALA A 205 9.23 9.35 -8.63
N VAL A 206 8.02 9.71 -8.17
CA VAL A 206 7.56 11.11 -8.11
C VAL A 206 8.32 11.90 -7.05
N ARG A 207 8.35 11.43 -5.80
CA ARG A 207 9.10 12.08 -4.70
C ARG A 207 10.61 12.11 -5.00
N ASP A 208 11.05 11.04 -5.64
CA ASP A 208 12.30 10.78 -6.35
C ASP A 208 12.93 11.96 -7.10
N ASN A 209 12.08 12.67 -7.83
CA ASN A 209 12.49 13.45 -8.98
C ASN A 209 11.75 14.77 -9.12
N THR A 210 10.69 14.98 -8.33
CA THR A 210 9.86 16.18 -8.32
C THR A 210 9.76 16.74 -6.90
N GLN A 211 9.13 17.91 -6.76
CA GLN A 211 8.82 18.50 -5.44
C GLN A 211 7.43 18.11 -4.92
N VAL A 212 6.78 17.12 -5.53
CA VAL A 212 5.40 16.73 -5.19
C VAL A 212 5.37 15.59 -4.18
N GLU A 213 4.62 15.79 -3.10
CA GLU A 213 4.25 14.72 -2.17
C GLU A 213 2.81 14.25 -2.47
N LEU A 214 2.69 13.09 -3.11
CA LEU A 214 1.38 12.55 -3.53
C LEU A 214 0.52 12.13 -2.35
N ARG A 215 1.10 11.84 -1.18
CA ARG A 215 0.35 11.47 0.02
C ARG A 215 -0.54 12.58 0.56
N GLU A 216 -0.24 13.83 0.28
CA GLU A 216 -1.05 14.97 0.74
C GLU A 216 -2.46 14.96 0.17
N GLY A 217 -2.66 14.33 -0.99
CA GLY A 217 -3.99 14.16 -1.59
C GLY A 217 -4.98 13.43 -0.68
N PHE A 218 -4.51 12.46 0.11
CA PHE A 218 -5.32 11.75 1.10
C PHE A 218 -4.44 11.00 2.13
N ARG A 219 -3.96 11.73 3.15
CA ARG A 219 -2.98 11.20 4.13
C ARG A 219 -3.46 9.98 4.90
N GLN A 220 -4.76 9.91 5.25
CA GLN A 220 -5.31 8.80 6.04
C GLN A 220 -5.10 7.44 5.37
N PHE A 221 -5.21 7.35 4.04
CA PHE A 221 -4.95 6.10 3.32
C PHE A 221 -3.53 5.57 3.58
N PHE A 222 -2.54 6.46 3.67
CA PHE A 222 -1.15 6.07 3.89
C PHE A 222 -0.82 5.76 5.35
N VAL A 223 -1.61 6.28 6.29
CA VAL A 223 -1.56 5.91 7.71
C VAL A 223 -2.15 4.51 7.89
N ASP A 224 -3.28 4.22 7.26
CA ASP A 224 -3.95 2.92 7.35
C ASP A 224 -3.18 1.81 6.62
N LEU A 225 -2.48 2.12 5.52
CA LEU A 225 -1.91 1.12 4.61
C LEU A 225 -0.93 0.13 5.29
N PRO A 226 0.06 0.55 6.11
CA PRO A 226 0.94 -0.38 6.81
C PRO A 226 0.19 -1.31 7.76
N ILE A 227 -0.80 -0.78 8.51
CA ILE A 227 -1.58 -1.56 9.49
C ILE A 227 -2.52 -2.53 8.77
N PHE A 228 -3.15 -2.09 7.68
CA PHE A 228 -3.93 -2.95 6.80
C PHE A 228 -3.07 -4.10 6.26
N HIS A 229 -1.86 -3.83 5.78
CA HIS A 229 -0.95 -4.88 5.30
C HIS A 229 -0.64 -5.90 6.40
N LEU A 230 -0.29 -5.41 7.59
CA LEU A 230 0.08 -6.23 8.74
C LEU A 230 -1.05 -7.14 9.26
N LEU A 231 -2.27 -6.61 9.40
CA LEU A 231 -3.40 -7.36 9.98
C LEU A 231 -4.19 -8.17 8.95
N SER A 232 -3.97 -7.92 7.65
CA SER A 232 -4.61 -8.69 6.57
C SER A 232 -3.90 -10.00 6.24
N TYR A 233 -2.82 -10.38 6.93
CA TYR A 233 -2.22 -11.70 6.75
C TYR A 233 -2.97 -12.78 7.52
N TYR A 234 -3.10 -13.96 6.93
CA TYR A 234 -3.49 -15.15 7.69
C TYR A 234 -2.41 -15.49 8.73
N PRO A 235 -2.78 -16.02 9.91
CA PRO A 235 -1.85 -16.22 11.02
C PRO A 235 -0.66 -17.16 10.74
N PRO A 236 -0.85 -18.38 10.23
CA PRO A 236 0.27 -19.28 10.05
C PRO A 236 1.13 -18.86 8.86
N SER A 237 2.44 -19.08 9.01
CA SER A 237 3.35 -18.98 7.88
C SER A 237 3.13 -20.14 6.91
N TYR A 238 3.40 -19.88 5.63
CA TYR A 238 3.36 -20.89 4.60
C TYR A 238 4.79 -21.29 4.21
N PRO A 239 5.20 -22.56 4.42
CA PRO A 239 6.54 -23.01 4.07
C PRO A 239 6.70 -23.19 2.56
N ALA A 240 7.84 -22.76 2.03
CA ALA A 240 8.27 -23.03 0.66
C ALA A 240 9.73 -23.51 0.64
N ALA A 241 10.26 -23.78 -0.55
CA ALA A 241 11.61 -24.34 -0.69
C ALA A 241 12.71 -23.36 -0.24
N GLU A 242 12.51 -22.06 -0.48
CA GLU A 242 13.51 -21.01 -0.25
C GLU A 242 13.35 -20.27 1.09
N ASN A 243 12.13 -20.12 1.59
CA ASN A 243 11.76 -19.37 2.80
C ASN A 243 10.30 -19.68 3.20
N GLU A 244 9.84 -19.01 4.25
CA GLU A 244 8.42 -18.98 4.61
C GLU A 244 7.75 -17.70 4.06
N TYR A 245 6.42 -17.74 3.92
CA TYR A 245 5.63 -16.61 3.44
C TYR A 245 4.50 -16.27 4.41
N HIS A 246 4.23 -14.98 4.58
CA HIS A 246 2.94 -14.55 5.07
C HIS A 246 1.96 -14.49 3.90
N ILE A 247 0.84 -15.20 4.01
CA ILE A 247 -0.17 -15.24 2.94
C ILE A 247 -1.17 -14.11 3.18
N PRO A 248 -1.22 -13.09 2.29
CA PRO A 248 -2.13 -11.99 2.47
C PRO A 248 -3.56 -12.43 2.17
N TRP A 249 -4.51 -11.82 2.85
CA TRP A 249 -5.91 -11.87 2.49
C TRP A 249 -6.09 -11.40 1.04
N ALA A 250 -6.92 -12.14 0.31
CA ALA A 250 -7.40 -11.77 -1.01
C ALA A 250 -8.85 -12.23 -1.19
N PRO A 251 -9.66 -11.49 -1.98
CA PRO A 251 -11.02 -11.91 -2.30
C PRO A 251 -11.03 -13.30 -2.96
N GLY A 252 -11.91 -14.20 -2.51
CA GLY A 252 -12.10 -15.49 -3.15
C GLY A 252 -10.93 -16.48 -3.01
N ILE A 253 -9.91 -16.18 -2.21
CA ILE A 253 -8.72 -17.02 -2.10
C ILE A 253 -9.07 -18.38 -1.47
N ARG A 254 -8.49 -19.43 -2.04
CA ARG A 254 -8.60 -20.81 -1.55
C ARG A 254 -7.24 -21.48 -1.42
N GLU A 255 -6.32 -21.12 -2.31
CA GLU A 255 -4.94 -21.58 -2.31
C GLU A 255 -4.00 -20.38 -2.20
N PRO A 256 -2.89 -20.51 -1.45
CA PRO A 256 -1.88 -19.46 -1.35
C PRO A 256 -1.24 -19.12 -2.70
N ASP A 257 -1.18 -17.82 -3.02
CA ASP A 257 -0.39 -17.29 -4.14
C ASP A 257 0.94 -16.76 -3.60
N LEU A 258 2.03 -17.50 -3.87
CA LEU A 258 3.35 -17.16 -3.36
C LEU A 258 4.00 -15.95 -4.07
N ASP A 259 3.63 -15.70 -5.32
CA ASP A 259 4.11 -14.52 -6.04
C ASP A 259 3.43 -13.26 -5.47
N ALA A 260 2.13 -13.34 -5.20
CA ALA A 260 1.40 -12.28 -4.51
C ALA A 260 1.90 -12.06 -3.08
N ALA A 261 2.23 -13.13 -2.35
CA ALA A 261 2.82 -13.04 -1.00
C ALA A 261 4.21 -12.38 -1.04
N ALA A 262 5.06 -12.77 -1.99
CA ALA A 262 6.36 -12.13 -2.21
C ALA A 262 6.19 -10.64 -2.53
N LEU A 263 5.34 -10.28 -3.49
CA LEU A 263 5.10 -8.89 -3.86
C LEU A 263 4.46 -8.07 -2.74
N SER A 264 3.65 -8.69 -1.88
CA SER A 264 3.13 -8.05 -0.67
C SER A 264 4.26 -7.63 0.27
N ARG A 265 5.18 -8.55 0.58
CA ARG A 265 6.38 -8.23 1.36
C ARG A 265 7.25 -7.17 0.68
N VAL A 266 7.42 -7.25 -0.64
CA VAL A 266 8.19 -6.24 -1.39
C VAL A 266 7.54 -4.86 -1.29
N ALA A 267 6.21 -4.78 -1.35
CA ALA A 267 5.48 -3.52 -1.14
C ALA A 267 5.75 -2.95 0.25
N GLU A 268 5.73 -3.78 1.28
CA GLU A 268 5.99 -3.39 2.66
C GLU A 268 7.42 -2.88 2.88
N LEU A 269 8.42 -3.57 2.32
CA LEU A 269 9.81 -3.09 2.32
C LEU A 269 9.91 -1.72 1.62
N ALA A 270 9.22 -1.55 0.49
CA ALA A 270 9.17 -0.28 -0.23
C ALA A 270 8.44 0.83 0.56
N MET A 271 7.40 0.49 1.35
CA MET A 271 6.70 1.41 2.25
C MET A 271 7.62 1.93 3.36
N VAL A 272 8.34 1.03 4.05
CA VAL A 272 9.31 1.40 5.08
C VAL A 272 10.42 2.27 4.51
N ALA A 273 10.91 1.91 3.33
CA ALA A 273 11.89 2.69 2.58
C ALA A 273 11.36 4.07 2.15
N TYR A 274 10.04 4.23 2.00
CA TYR A 274 9.42 5.50 1.65
C TYR A 274 9.33 6.39 2.88
N ASP A 275 8.70 5.96 3.97
CA ASP A 275 8.62 6.76 5.19
C ASP A 275 9.25 6.02 6.36
N THR A 276 10.51 6.33 6.64
CA THR A 276 11.29 5.59 7.63
C THR A 276 10.92 5.94 9.07
N ASN A 277 10.22 7.05 9.28
CA ASN A 277 10.00 7.65 10.60
C ASN A 277 8.54 7.65 11.04
N ALA A 278 7.59 7.35 10.15
CA ALA A 278 6.20 7.20 10.54
C ALA A 278 6.02 6.04 11.55
N PRO A 279 5.23 6.21 12.62
CA PRO A 279 5.02 5.15 13.61
C PRO A 279 4.55 3.85 12.97
N GLU A 280 3.61 3.91 12.03
CA GLU A 280 2.97 2.77 11.38
C GLU A 280 3.97 1.94 10.56
N THR A 281 4.89 2.60 9.87
CA THR A 281 5.96 1.93 9.10
C THR A 281 7.09 1.42 10.01
N GLN A 282 7.34 2.04 11.17
CA GLN A 282 8.29 1.49 12.14
C GLN A 282 7.80 0.15 12.71
N VAL A 283 6.50 0.00 12.92
CA VAL A 283 5.95 -1.28 13.37
C VAL A 283 6.06 -2.34 12.27
N LEU A 284 5.79 -1.94 11.03
CA LEU A 284 5.99 -2.79 9.85
C LEU A 284 7.46 -3.18 9.67
N GLN A 285 8.41 -2.29 9.96
CA GLN A 285 9.84 -2.62 9.97
C GLN A 285 10.16 -3.73 10.99
N GLY A 286 9.59 -3.67 12.20
CA GLY A 286 9.74 -4.74 13.20
C GLY A 286 9.18 -6.09 12.75
N TRP A 287 8.11 -6.07 11.97
CA TRP A 287 7.52 -7.27 11.34
C TRP A 287 8.42 -7.85 10.23
N LEU A 288 8.94 -7.00 9.35
CA LEU A 288 9.69 -7.41 8.17
C LEU A 288 11.07 -8.00 8.47
N MET A 289 11.70 -7.62 9.58
CA MET A 289 13.08 -8.01 9.92
C MET A 289 13.21 -9.44 10.47
N ASN A 290 12.16 -10.25 10.41
CA ASN A 290 12.26 -11.67 10.73
C ASN A 290 12.87 -12.46 9.56
N ASP A 291 14.03 -13.07 9.81
CA ASP A 291 14.87 -13.76 8.81
C ASP A 291 14.20 -14.98 8.14
N ARG A 292 13.17 -15.57 8.74
CA ARG A 292 12.45 -16.71 8.14
C ARG A 292 11.65 -16.34 6.88
N PHE A 293 11.28 -15.06 6.77
CA PHE A 293 10.54 -14.52 5.63
C PHE A 293 11.42 -13.79 4.62
N LEU A 294 12.75 -13.81 4.80
CA LEU A 294 13.69 -13.21 3.87
C LEU A 294 13.47 -13.80 2.48
N LEU A 295 13.27 -12.97 1.46
CA LEU A 295 13.09 -13.46 0.09
C LEU A 295 14.44 -13.88 -0.50
N ARG A 296 14.68 -15.19 -0.60
CA ARG A 296 15.99 -15.74 -1.02
C ARG A 296 16.01 -16.22 -2.47
N GLY A 297 14.84 -16.45 -3.06
CA GLY A 297 14.69 -16.98 -4.41
C GLY A 297 15.04 -15.98 -5.52
N PRO A 298 15.18 -16.46 -6.78
CA PRO A 298 15.49 -15.64 -7.95
C PRO A 298 14.53 -14.46 -8.17
N PHE A 299 13.26 -14.61 -7.77
CA PHE A 299 12.26 -13.55 -7.87
C PHE A 299 12.48 -12.45 -6.82
N GLY A 300 12.52 -12.82 -5.54
CA GLY A 300 12.46 -11.85 -4.45
C GLY A 300 13.80 -11.32 -3.94
N ALA A 301 14.92 -12.04 -4.12
CA ALA A 301 16.22 -11.59 -3.64
C ALA A 301 16.69 -10.22 -4.19
N PRO A 302 16.48 -9.89 -5.48
CA PRO A 302 16.79 -8.55 -5.99
C PRO A 302 15.96 -7.45 -5.30
N TYR A 303 14.70 -7.71 -4.98
CA TYR A 303 13.82 -6.77 -4.29
C TYR A 303 14.19 -6.60 -2.82
N GLU A 304 14.44 -7.70 -2.12
CA GLU A 304 14.89 -7.69 -0.73
C GLU A 304 16.19 -6.90 -0.61
N PHE A 305 17.13 -7.09 -1.56
CA PHE A 305 18.36 -6.31 -1.59
C PHE A 305 18.13 -4.83 -1.90
N LEU A 306 17.25 -4.48 -2.83
CA LEU A 306 16.97 -3.08 -3.19
C LEU A 306 16.32 -2.30 -2.03
N TRP A 307 15.32 -2.88 -1.37
CA TRP A 307 14.43 -2.14 -0.48
C TRP A 307 14.76 -2.29 1.00
N ALA A 308 15.22 -3.46 1.44
CA ALA A 308 15.41 -3.72 2.85
C ALA A 308 16.54 -2.86 3.45
N ASN A 309 16.31 -2.39 4.67
CA ASN A 309 17.33 -1.71 5.47
C ASN A 309 17.37 -2.33 6.88
N PRO A 310 18.20 -3.37 7.11
CA PRO A 310 18.24 -4.05 8.40
C PRO A 310 18.82 -3.20 9.54
N TYR A 311 19.43 -2.06 9.22
CA TYR A 311 19.99 -1.14 10.21
C TYR A 311 18.98 -0.11 10.72
N GLN A 312 17.79 -0.08 10.13
CA GLN A 312 16.74 0.84 10.53
C GLN A 312 15.99 0.26 11.74
N PRO A 313 15.84 1.04 12.83
CA PRO A 313 15.10 0.57 13.99
C PRO A 313 13.63 0.34 13.62
N GLY A 314 13.05 -0.73 14.18
CA GLY A 314 11.63 -1.02 14.11
C GLY A 314 11.02 -1.06 15.51
N LEU A 315 9.72 -0.77 15.58
CA LEU A 315 8.92 -0.99 16.78
C LEU A 315 8.38 -2.42 16.78
N SER A 316 8.15 -2.97 17.97
CA SER A 316 7.55 -4.29 18.11
C SER A 316 6.09 -4.29 17.63
N TYR A 317 5.76 -5.20 16.71
CA TYR A 317 4.38 -5.36 16.21
C TYR A 317 3.39 -5.90 17.24
N PHE A 318 3.88 -6.44 18.35
CA PHE A 318 3.05 -6.81 19.50
C PHE A 318 2.32 -5.64 20.15
N HIS A 319 2.68 -4.38 19.84
CA HIS A 319 1.98 -3.19 20.30
C HIS A 319 0.84 -2.74 19.37
N VAL A 320 0.69 -3.35 18.20
CA VAL A 320 -0.42 -3.04 17.30
C VAL A 320 -1.69 -3.69 17.85
N PRO A 321 -2.81 -2.94 17.96
CA PRO A 321 -4.09 -3.51 18.33
C PRO A 321 -4.44 -4.72 17.46
N LEU A 322 -5.00 -5.74 18.09
CA LEU A 322 -5.34 -6.99 17.43
C LEU A 322 -6.63 -6.88 16.58
N VAL A 323 -7.28 -5.71 16.58
CA VAL A 323 -8.38 -5.33 15.69
C VAL A 323 -8.02 -4.07 14.90
N PHE A 324 -8.24 -4.12 13.59
CA PHE A 324 -8.17 -2.98 12.70
C PHE A 324 -9.50 -2.82 11.99
N TYR A 325 -10.17 -1.71 12.27
CA TYR A 325 -11.39 -1.29 11.61
C TYR A 325 -11.14 0.03 10.91
N SER A 326 -11.18 0.03 9.58
CA SER A 326 -11.13 1.24 8.77
C SER A 326 -12.54 1.62 8.35
N ALA A 327 -13.18 2.49 9.14
CA ALA A 327 -14.52 3.01 8.88
C ALA A 327 -14.62 3.74 7.54
N HIS A 328 -13.53 4.35 7.08
CA HIS A 328 -13.53 5.07 5.79
C HIS A 328 -13.62 4.10 4.61
N PHE A 329 -12.99 2.93 4.74
CA PHE A 329 -12.83 1.94 3.69
C PHE A 329 -13.77 0.73 3.83
N GLY A 330 -14.48 0.62 4.95
CA GLY A 330 -15.34 -0.51 5.25
C GLY A 330 -14.62 -1.84 5.29
N ARG A 331 -13.51 -1.87 6.02
CA ARG A 331 -12.67 -3.05 6.21
C ARG A 331 -12.49 -3.33 7.69
N LEU A 332 -12.57 -4.60 8.06
CA LEU A 332 -12.38 -5.08 9.42
C LEU A 332 -11.45 -6.29 9.39
N PHE A 333 -10.40 -6.28 10.18
CA PHE A 333 -9.51 -7.42 10.38
C PHE A 333 -9.29 -7.58 11.88
N ALA A 334 -9.39 -8.80 12.38
CA ALA A 334 -9.19 -9.07 13.79
C ALA A 334 -8.54 -10.43 14.01
N ARG A 335 -7.70 -10.52 15.03
CA ARG A 335 -6.99 -11.75 15.42
C ARG A 335 -6.90 -11.89 16.94
N SER A 336 -6.65 -13.09 17.46
CA SER A 336 -6.57 -13.33 18.93
C SER A 336 -5.20 -13.06 19.53
N SER A 337 -4.13 -13.25 18.75
CA SER A 337 -2.74 -12.99 19.14
C SER A 337 -1.88 -12.87 17.88
N TRP A 338 -0.60 -12.55 18.03
CA TRP A 338 0.36 -12.53 16.93
C TRP A 338 0.96 -13.90 16.58
N ASP A 339 0.55 -14.95 17.30
CA ASP A 339 1.03 -16.32 17.11
C ASP A 339 0.42 -16.97 15.85
N GLU A 340 1.01 -18.07 15.42
CA GLU A 340 0.62 -18.79 14.20
C GLU A 340 -0.69 -19.57 14.34
N ASP A 341 -1.09 -19.90 15.57
CA ASP A 341 -2.34 -20.58 15.90
C ASP A 341 -3.49 -19.63 16.24
N ALA A 342 -3.30 -18.32 16.04
CA ALA A 342 -4.30 -17.32 16.33
C ALA A 342 -5.60 -17.57 15.54
N THR A 343 -6.75 -17.36 16.18
CA THR A 343 -8.01 -17.22 15.45
C THR A 343 -8.00 -15.89 14.71
N TRP A 344 -8.48 -15.88 13.48
CA TRP A 344 -8.45 -14.70 12.62
C TRP A 344 -9.75 -14.55 11.83
N LEU A 345 -10.18 -13.31 11.65
CA LEU A 345 -11.24 -12.95 10.72
C LEU A 345 -10.86 -11.71 9.91
N GLY A 346 -11.39 -11.63 8.70
CA GLY A 346 -11.28 -10.48 7.81
C GLY A 346 -12.57 -10.24 7.06
N PHE A 347 -13.06 -9.01 7.09
CA PHE A 347 -14.18 -8.55 6.29
C PHE A 347 -13.74 -7.41 5.39
N ALA A 348 -13.80 -7.63 4.08
CA ALA A 348 -13.52 -6.61 3.07
C ALA A 348 -14.18 -6.98 1.75
N GLY A 349 -14.61 -5.98 0.97
CA GLY A 349 -15.27 -6.22 -0.31
C GLY A 349 -16.59 -6.98 -0.22
N GLY A 350 -17.27 -6.93 0.93
CA GLY A 350 -18.50 -7.69 1.19
C GLY A 350 -18.29 -9.16 1.55
N GLU A 351 -17.04 -9.61 1.66
CA GLU A 351 -16.69 -10.99 1.96
C GLU A 351 -16.17 -11.11 3.39
N LEU A 352 -16.78 -11.99 4.20
CA LEU A 352 -16.30 -12.36 5.52
C LEU A 352 -15.49 -13.65 5.38
N GLN A 353 -14.21 -13.60 5.74
CA GLN A 353 -13.33 -14.74 5.78
C GLN A 353 -12.86 -15.02 7.20
N VAL A 354 -12.61 -16.28 7.50
CA VAL A 354 -11.93 -16.74 8.72
C VAL A 354 -10.77 -17.64 8.33
N PHE A 355 -9.83 -17.82 9.25
CA PHE A 355 -8.81 -18.84 9.11
C PHE A 355 -9.10 -19.97 10.10
N MET A 356 -9.43 -21.15 9.58
CA MET A 356 -9.82 -22.32 10.38
C MET A 356 -9.26 -23.59 9.74
N ASP A 357 -8.94 -24.58 10.56
CA ASP A 357 -8.46 -25.90 10.11
C ASP A 357 -7.30 -25.84 9.11
N GLY A 358 -6.43 -24.83 9.25
CA GLY A 358 -5.24 -24.65 8.41
C GLY A 358 -5.51 -24.03 7.04
N SER A 359 -6.71 -23.49 6.78
CA SER A 359 -7.03 -22.86 5.50
C SER A 359 -7.95 -21.65 5.64
N PRO A 360 -7.92 -20.70 4.68
CA PRO A 360 -8.89 -19.62 4.63
C PRO A 360 -10.26 -20.14 4.20
N GLU A 361 -11.30 -19.80 4.95
CA GLU A 361 -12.69 -20.12 4.62
C GLU A 361 -13.51 -18.84 4.43
N ILE A 362 -14.34 -18.82 3.38
CA ILE A 362 -15.32 -17.77 3.14
C ILE A 362 -16.61 -18.17 3.84
N LEU A 363 -17.03 -17.38 4.83
CA LEU A 363 -18.26 -17.66 5.55
C LEU A 363 -19.48 -17.25 4.70
N PRO A 364 -20.56 -18.05 4.69
CA PRO A 364 -21.81 -17.68 4.05
C PRO A 364 -22.34 -16.34 4.58
N SER A 365 -23.04 -15.59 3.71
CA SER A 365 -23.78 -14.41 4.15
C SER A 365 -24.75 -14.79 5.27
N GLY A 366 -24.74 -14.04 6.37
CA GLY A 366 -25.53 -14.37 7.55
C GLY A 366 -24.78 -15.11 8.66
N SER A 367 -23.49 -15.39 8.49
CA SER A 367 -22.67 -16.06 9.52
C SER A 367 -22.25 -15.12 10.65
N LYS A 368 -22.07 -15.68 11.86
CA LYS A 368 -21.39 -15.06 12.99
C LYS A 368 -19.91 -15.44 12.95
N ALA A 369 -19.02 -14.53 13.34
CA ALA A 369 -17.63 -14.83 13.65
C ALA A 369 -17.25 -14.20 15.00
N ASP A 370 -16.38 -14.86 15.76
CA ASP A 370 -16.08 -14.52 17.14
C ASP A 370 -14.57 -14.65 17.38
N VAL A 371 -13.93 -13.54 17.71
CA VAL A 371 -12.52 -13.49 18.15
C VAL A 371 -12.43 -12.58 19.38
N PRO A 372 -11.39 -12.71 20.23
CA PRO A 372 -11.34 -12.00 21.52
C PRO A 372 -11.54 -10.47 21.48
N GLU A 373 -11.20 -9.83 20.36
CA GLU A 373 -11.33 -8.37 20.18
C GLU A 373 -12.58 -7.96 19.39
N ALA A 374 -13.22 -8.88 18.68
CA ALA A 374 -14.29 -8.58 17.76
C ALA A 374 -15.37 -9.67 17.73
N LEU A 375 -16.60 -9.28 18.05
CA LEU A 375 -17.78 -10.08 17.80
C LEU A 375 -18.43 -9.59 16.51
N VAL A 376 -18.43 -10.42 15.48
CA VAL A 376 -19.03 -10.13 14.17
C VAL A 376 -20.37 -10.84 14.06
N MET A 377 -21.44 -10.06 13.94
CA MET A 377 -22.80 -10.53 13.75
C MET A 377 -23.26 -10.25 12.31
N PRO A 378 -24.14 -11.08 11.76
CA PRO A 378 -24.74 -10.80 10.47
C PRO A 378 -25.66 -9.59 10.54
N GLY A 379 -25.53 -8.69 9.58
CA GLY A 379 -26.47 -7.61 9.32
C GLY A 379 -27.82 -8.14 8.83
N THR A 380 -28.65 -8.71 9.72
CA THR A 380 -30.05 -9.07 9.40
C THR A 380 -30.99 -8.04 10.01
N PRO A 381 -31.43 -7.02 9.24
CA PRO A 381 -32.28 -5.97 9.78
C PRO A 381 -33.60 -6.52 10.32
N GLY A 382 -34.09 -5.95 11.42
CA GLY A 382 -35.44 -6.22 11.95
C GLY A 382 -35.56 -7.45 12.86
N LYS A 383 -34.47 -8.19 13.11
CA LYS A 383 -34.47 -9.30 14.08
C LYS A 383 -33.77 -8.89 15.37
N ARG A 384 -34.42 -9.09 16.52
CA ARG A 384 -33.76 -8.93 17.83
C ARG A 384 -32.83 -10.11 18.05
N LEU A 385 -31.57 -9.83 18.32
CA LEU A 385 -30.53 -10.80 18.64
C LEU A 385 -30.17 -10.67 20.11
N VAL A 386 -30.00 -11.79 20.79
CA VAL A 386 -29.44 -11.81 22.14
C VAL A 386 -27.96 -12.08 21.99
N VAL A 387 -27.13 -11.12 22.39
CA VAL A 387 -25.66 -11.20 22.26
C VAL A 387 -25.01 -10.99 23.61
N GLU A 388 -23.89 -11.68 23.81
CA GLU A 388 -22.97 -11.46 24.92
C GLU A 388 -21.68 -10.92 24.32
N VAL A 389 -21.33 -9.69 24.67
CA VAL A 389 -20.12 -9.03 24.19
C VAL A 389 -19.08 -9.12 25.29
N GLY A 390 -17.93 -9.75 25.00
CA GLY A 390 -16.83 -9.85 25.95
C GLY A 390 -16.29 -8.50 26.40
N ASP A 391 -15.55 -8.47 27.49
CA ASP A 391 -15.06 -7.23 28.12
C ASP A 391 -14.21 -6.36 27.20
N GLU A 392 -13.42 -6.99 26.33
CA GLU A 392 -12.55 -6.31 25.35
C GLU A 392 -13.12 -6.33 23.92
N GLN A 393 -14.26 -7.01 23.70
CA GLN A 393 -14.84 -7.13 22.36
C GLN A 393 -15.52 -5.84 21.89
N THR A 394 -15.37 -5.57 20.59
CA THR A 394 -16.21 -4.63 19.86
C THR A 394 -17.24 -5.41 19.03
N LEU A 395 -18.51 -4.99 19.09
CA LEU A 395 -19.59 -5.60 18.31
C LEU A 395 -19.69 -4.94 16.92
N PHE A 396 -19.56 -5.76 15.88
CA PHE A 396 -19.71 -5.36 14.49
C PHE A 396 -20.88 -6.10 13.84
N PHE A 397 -21.70 -5.39 13.09
CA PHE A 397 -22.63 -5.98 12.14
C PHE A 397 -22.05 -5.82 10.73
N VAL A 398 -21.86 -6.92 10.01
CA VAL A 398 -21.31 -6.91 8.63
C VAL A 398 -22.34 -7.35 7.61
N GLY A 399 -22.17 -6.90 6.36
CA GLY A 399 -23.08 -7.24 5.26
C GLY A 399 -24.42 -6.47 5.30
N VAL A 400 -24.50 -5.37 6.05
CA VAL A 400 -25.63 -4.44 5.94
C VAL A 400 -25.50 -3.55 4.70
N PRO A 401 -26.61 -2.98 4.17
CA PRO A 401 -26.53 -1.98 3.10
C PRO A 401 -25.51 -0.87 3.43
N PRO A 402 -24.62 -0.49 2.49
CA PRO A 402 -23.56 0.49 2.74
C PRO A 402 -24.12 1.92 2.84
N ASN A 403 -23.50 2.75 3.67
CA ASN A 403 -23.91 4.15 3.89
C ASN A 403 -25.38 4.34 4.32
N GLN A 404 -26.02 3.30 4.88
CA GLN A 404 -27.43 3.31 5.27
C GLN A 404 -27.56 3.71 6.76
N PRO A 405 -28.49 4.60 7.12
CA PRO A 405 -28.83 4.85 8.52
C PRO A 405 -29.62 3.68 9.13
N PHE A 406 -29.29 3.36 10.39
CA PHE A 406 -29.97 2.35 11.19
C PHE A 406 -30.39 2.92 12.54
N ASP A 407 -31.60 2.55 12.96
CA ASP A 407 -32.05 2.69 14.34
C ASP A 407 -31.56 1.46 15.13
N ILE A 408 -30.83 1.70 16.23
CA ILE A 408 -30.27 0.68 17.11
C ILE A 408 -30.96 0.73 18.46
N GLU A 409 -31.64 -0.36 18.80
CA GLU A 409 -32.30 -0.56 20.09
C GLU A 409 -31.50 -1.61 20.88
N ILE A 410 -31.08 -1.26 22.09
CA ILE A 410 -30.38 -2.13 23.03
C ILE A 410 -31.21 -2.17 24.32
N ASP A 411 -31.37 -3.36 24.91
CA ASP A 411 -32.08 -3.51 26.18
C ASP A 411 -31.53 -2.54 27.24
N ASP A 412 -32.45 -1.84 27.94
CA ASP A 412 -32.17 -0.85 28.98
C ASP A 412 -31.34 0.37 28.52
N GLN A 413 -31.28 0.66 27.23
CA GLN A 413 -30.65 1.86 26.67
C GLN A 413 -31.61 2.67 25.79
N GLU A 414 -31.31 3.95 25.62
CA GLU A 414 -32.04 4.79 24.66
C GLU A 414 -31.75 4.35 23.23
N LEU A 415 -32.80 4.38 22.40
CA LEU A 415 -32.67 4.19 20.96
C LEU A 415 -31.73 5.25 20.38
N TYR A 416 -30.75 4.83 19.59
CA TYR A 416 -29.85 5.75 18.90
C TYR A 416 -29.67 5.39 17.43
N GLU A 417 -29.24 6.37 16.63
CA GLU A 417 -29.01 6.22 15.20
C GLU A 417 -27.52 6.04 14.91
N LYS A 418 -27.19 5.14 13.98
CA LYS A 418 -25.83 5.01 13.45
C LYS A 418 -25.88 4.60 11.98
N ARG A 419 -24.90 5.07 11.22
CA ARG A 419 -24.79 4.80 9.78
C ARG A 419 -23.76 3.70 9.55
N SER A 420 -24.06 2.76 8.66
CA SER A 420 -23.07 1.80 8.17
C SER A 420 -22.03 2.51 7.29
N ASP A 421 -20.84 1.94 7.23
CA ASP A 421 -19.77 2.47 6.40
C ASP A 421 -19.92 2.09 4.90
N PRO A 422 -19.02 2.54 4.01
CA PRO A 422 -19.07 2.19 2.59
C PRO A 422 -18.93 0.70 2.27
N GLY A 423 -18.37 -0.11 3.18
CA GLY A 423 -18.24 -1.56 3.04
C GLY A 423 -19.40 -2.35 3.63
N GLY A 424 -20.36 -1.68 4.27
CA GLY A 424 -21.49 -2.34 4.92
C GLY A 424 -21.14 -2.92 6.30
N VAL A 425 -20.26 -2.24 7.04
CA VAL A 425 -20.01 -2.53 8.47
C VAL A 425 -20.70 -1.49 9.34
N LEU A 426 -21.31 -1.93 10.42
CA LEU A 426 -21.95 -1.11 11.45
C LEU A 426 -21.39 -1.50 12.81
N VAL A 427 -20.67 -0.59 13.46
CA VAL A 427 -20.16 -0.79 14.83
C VAL A 427 -21.26 -0.48 15.83
N VAL A 428 -21.48 -1.33 16.82
CA VAL A 428 -22.53 -1.13 17.84
C VAL A 428 -21.91 -1.06 19.24
N ASP A 429 -22.33 -0.05 20.00
CA ASP A 429 -21.80 0.26 21.32
C ASP A 429 -22.57 -0.55 22.38
N ALA A 430 -22.41 -1.87 22.31
CA ALA A 430 -23.12 -2.80 23.18
C ALA A 430 -22.52 -2.87 24.60
N PRO A 431 -23.33 -3.18 25.63
CA PRO A 431 -22.81 -3.39 26.97
C PRO A 431 -21.84 -4.58 27.00
N ARG A 432 -20.63 -4.33 27.52
CA ARG A 432 -19.58 -5.33 27.71
C ARG A 432 -19.82 -6.20 28.95
N GLY A 433 -19.39 -7.45 28.92
CA GLY A 433 -19.41 -8.39 30.04
C GLY A 433 -20.80 -8.86 30.45
N ARG A 434 -21.84 -8.59 29.65
CA ARG A 434 -23.22 -9.03 29.93
C ARG A 434 -24.01 -9.29 28.66
N THR A 435 -25.04 -10.13 28.80
CA THR A 435 -26.00 -10.39 27.74
C THR A 435 -26.94 -9.19 27.55
N ALA A 436 -27.19 -8.80 26.29
CA ALA A 436 -28.18 -7.79 25.93
C ALA A 436 -28.93 -8.17 24.65
N GLY A 437 -30.22 -7.87 24.60
CA GLY A 437 -30.99 -7.87 23.37
C GLY A 437 -30.65 -6.64 22.53
N ILE A 438 -30.31 -6.86 21.27
CA ILE A 438 -29.96 -5.82 20.30
C ILE A 438 -30.83 -6.00 19.06
N LEU A 439 -31.42 -4.90 18.60
CA LEU A 439 -32.22 -4.86 17.39
C LEU A 439 -31.76 -3.71 16.50
N VAL A 440 -31.35 -4.06 15.28
CA VAL A 440 -30.90 -3.12 14.24
C VAL A 440 -31.98 -3.03 13.19
N ARG A 441 -32.51 -1.83 12.91
CA ARG A 441 -33.54 -1.58 11.88
C ARG A 441 -33.05 -0.58 10.85
N ALA A 442 -33.13 -0.93 9.58
CA ALA A 442 -32.87 0.02 8.50
C ALA A 442 -33.95 1.09 8.49
N ARG A 443 -33.54 2.35 8.29
CA ARG A 443 -34.46 3.46 8.02
C ARG A 443 -34.78 3.60 6.54
#